data_AF-A0A5K1EU38-F1
#
_entry.id   AF-A0A5K1EU38-F1
#
_cell.length_a   1.000
_cell.length_b   1.000
_cell.length_c   1.000
_cell.angle_alpha   90.00
_cell.angle_beta   90.00
_cell.angle_gamma   90.00
#
_symmetry.space_group_name_H-M   'P 1'
#
loop_
_entity.id
_entity.type
_entity.pdbx_description
1 polymer ?
#
loop_
_entity_poly.entity_id
_entity_poly.type
_entity_poly.pdbx_seq_one_letter_code
_entity_poly.pdbx_strand_id
1 'polypeptide(L)' 'DKNEEKEKEMKEEFGKTCDWIKKQLGEKVASVQISNRLSTSPCVLVSGKFGWSANME' A
#
# COMPACT_ATOMS: atom_id res chain seq x y z
N ASP A 1 3.48 -9.40 18.32
CA ASP A 1 2.59 -10.57 18.46
C ASP A 1 1.19 -10.38 17.88
N LYS A 2 0.15 -9.93 18.61
CA LYS A 2 -1.24 -9.87 18.07
C LYS A 2 -1.47 -8.94 16.86
N ASN A 3 -0.63 -7.94 16.65
CA ASN A 3 -0.79 -7.00 15.54
C ASN A 3 -0.16 -7.52 14.23
N GLU A 4 0.98 -8.19 14.32
CA GLU A 4 1.67 -8.76 13.14
C GLU A 4 0.91 -9.93 12.52
N GLU A 5 0.21 -10.72 13.34
CA GLU A 5 -0.61 -11.83 12.84
C GLU A 5 -1.77 -11.31 11.98
N LYS A 6 -2.50 -10.31 12.48
CA LYS A 6 -3.57 -9.64 11.74
C LYS A 6 -3.08 -8.96 10.46
N GLU A 7 -1.89 -8.38 10.47
CA GLU A 7 -1.30 -7.77 9.29
C GLU A 7 -0.93 -8.81 8.22
N LYS A 8 -0.52 -10.02 8.61
CA LYS A 8 -0.27 -11.12 7.68
C LYS A 8 -1.57 -11.63 7.08
N GLU A 9 -2.57 -11.91 7.91
CA GLU A 9 -3.89 -12.35 7.47
C GLU A 9 -4.52 -11.36 6.48
N MET A 10 -4.48 -10.06 6.79
CA MET A 10 -4.97 -9.02 5.88
C MET A 10 -4.15 -8.94 4.59
N LYS A 11 -2.82 -9.09 4.65
CA LYS A 11 -2.00 -9.10 3.42
C LYS A 11 -2.32 -10.30 2.54
N GLU A 12 -2.62 -11.45 3.12
CA GLU A 12 -3.01 -12.65 2.37
C GLU A 12 -4.42 -12.51 1.79
N GLU A 13 -5.39 -12.04 2.60
CA GLU A 13 -6.78 -11.84 2.17
C GLU A 13 -6.89 -10.79 1.06
N PHE A 14 -6.22 -9.66 1.22
CA PHE A 14 -6.26 -8.54 0.27
C PHE A 14 -5.17 -8.58 -0.81
N GLY A 15 -4.33 -9.62 -0.84
CA GLY A 15 -3.26 -9.77 -1.83
C GLY A 15 -3.79 -9.74 -3.27
N LYS A 16 -4.83 -10.53 -3.55
CA LYS A 16 -5.50 -10.55 -4.87
C LYS A 16 -6.06 -9.18 -5.28
N THR A 17 -6.59 -8.44 -4.32
CA THR A 17 -7.12 -7.09 -4.54
C THR A 17 -5.99 -6.11 -4.84
N CYS A 18 -4.87 -6.18 -4.11
CA CYS A 18 -3.68 -5.36 -4.36
C CYS A 18 -3.12 -5.60 -5.77
N ASP A 19 -3.04 -6.87 -6.21
CA ASP A 19 -2.59 -7.24 -7.55
C ASP A 19 -3.53 -6.74 -8.65
N TRP A 20 -4.84 -6.84 -8.42
CA TRP A 20 -5.83 -6.31 -9.36
C TRP A 20 -5.72 -4.79 -9.50
N ILE A 21 -5.56 -4.05 -8.39
CA ILE A 21 -5.35 -2.60 -8.40
C ILE A 21 -4.04 -2.26 -9.13
N LYS A 22 -2.97 -2.99 -8.86
CA LYS A 22 -1.67 -2.81 -9.53
C LYS A 22 -1.77 -3.03 -11.03
N LYS A 23 -2.52 -4.05 -11.48
CA LYS A 23 -2.76 -4.31 -12.90
C LYS A 23 -3.56 -3.17 -13.56
N GLN A 24 -4.54 -2.60 -12.86
CA GLN A 24 -5.36 -1.51 -13.38
C GLN A 24 -4.59 -0.17 -13.47
N LEU A 25 -3.71 0.09 -12.51
CA LEU A 25 -2.88 1.31 -12.48
C LEU A 25 -1.61 1.20 -13.33
N GLY A 26 -1.15 -0.03 -13.63
CA GLY A 26 -0.03 -0.31 -14.51
C GLY A 26 1.27 0.37 -14.07
N GLU A 27 1.87 1.13 -14.98
CA GLU A 27 3.15 1.82 -14.79
C GLU A 27 3.05 3.09 -13.93
N LYS A 28 1.84 3.56 -13.60
CA LYS A 28 1.64 4.78 -12.80
C LYS A 28 2.04 4.63 -11.33
N VAL A 29 2.13 3.41 -10.84
CA VAL A 29 2.48 3.10 -9.44
C VAL A 29 3.61 2.09 -9.40
N ALA A 30 4.51 2.16 -8.41
CA ALA A 30 5.57 1.18 -8.25
C ALA A 30 5.07 -0.12 -7.61
N SER A 31 4.31 -0.03 -6.52
CA SER A 31 3.73 -1.17 -5.80
C SER A 31 2.41 -0.77 -5.14
N VAL A 32 1.58 -1.77 -4.81
CA VAL A 32 0.34 -1.61 -4.04
C VAL A 32 0.42 -2.53 -2.84
N GLN A 33 0.22 -2.00 -1.63
CA GLN A 33 0.37 -2.75 -0.39
C GLN A 33 -0.66 -2.26 0.64
N ILE A 34 -1.02 -3.14 1.58
CA ILE A 34 -1.85 -2.78 2.73
C ILE A 34 -1.07 -1.85 3.66
N SER A 35 -1.71 -0.73 4.02
CA SER A 35 -1.10 0.34 4.79
C SER A 35 -1.57 0.27 6.25
N ASN A 36 -0.62 0.27 7.19
CA ASN A 36 -0.91 0.21 8.63
C ASN A 36 -0.95 1.59 9.30
N ARG A 37 -0.87 2.66 8.50
CA ARG A 37 -0.77 4.05 8.98
C ARG A 37 -2.05 4.88 8.80
N LEU A 38 -3.08 4.29 8.20
CA LEU A 38 -4.36 4.96 7.94
C LEU A 38 -5.39 4.51 8.96
N SER A 39 -6.22 5.46 9.41
CA SER A 39 -7.33 5.19 10.33
C SER A 39 -8.68 5.48 9.66
N THR A 40 -8.84 6.68 9.11
CA THR A 40 -10.11 7.13 8.51
C THR A 40 -10.04 7.30 6.99
N SER A 41 -8.86 7.54 6.43
CA SER A 41 -8.68 7.71 4.99
C SER A 41 -8.62 6.37 4.27
N PRO A 42 -9.26 6.24 3.09
CA PRO A 42 -9.37 4.96 2.37
C PRO A 42 -8.07 4.53 1.68
N CYS A 43 -7.23 5.47 1.24
CA CYS A 43 -5.96 5.18 0.57
C CYS A 43 -5.02 6.40 0.61
N VAL A 44 -3.75 6.19 0.24
CA VAL A 44 -2.72 7.23 0.23
C VAL A 44 -1.57 6.84 -0.71
N LEU A 45 -0.99 7.81 -1.42
CA LEU A 45 0.22 7.62 -2.21
C LEU A 45 1.46 7.92 -1.37
N VAL A 46 2.52 7.15 -1.56
CA VAL A 46 3.77 7.30 -0.79
C VAL A 46 4.94 7.28 -1.75
N SER A 47 5.85 8.26 -1.60
CA SER A 47 7.14 8.24 -2.26
C SER A 47 8.01 7.11 -1.70
N GLY A 48 8.87 6.53 -2.54
CA GLY A 48 9.84 5.53 -2.11
C GLY A 48 10.82 6.10 -1.06
N LYS A 49 11.40 5.23 -0.23
CA LYS A 49 12.29 5.60 0.88
C LYS A 49 13.47 6.52 0.50
N PHE A 50 13.92 6.44 -0.76
CA PHE A 50 15.05 7.22 -1.28
C PHE A 50 14.66 8.15 -2.44
N GLY A 51 13.37 8.40 -2.65
CA GLY A 51 12.87 9.33 -3.67
C GLY A 51 12.67 10.75 -3.12
N TRP A 52 12.34 11.69 -4.01
CA TRP A 52 11.83 12.99 -3.58
C TRP A 52 10.44 12.85 -2.96
N SER A 53 10.24 13.53 -1.84
CA SER A 53 8.92 13.61 -1.22
C SER A 53 7.97 14.41 -2.11
N ALA A 54 6.68 14.14 -2.05
CA ALA A 54 5.67 14.92 -2.79
C ALA A 54 5.68 16.44 -2.47
N ASN A 55 6.26 16.87 -1.34
CA ASN A 55 6.44 18.29 -1.01
C ASN A 55 7.70 18.91 -1.65
N MET A 56 8.58 18.10 -2.20
CA MET A 56 9.85 18.51 -2.81
C MET A 56 9.82 18.41 -4.34
N GLU A 57 8.80 17.76 -4.91
CA GLU A 57 8.46 17.86 -6.33
C GLU A 57 7.99 19.27 -6.71
#